data_AF-A0ABD5IRW5-F1
#
_entry.id   AF-A0ABD5IRW5-F1
#
_cell.length_a   1.000
_cell.length_b   1.000
_cell.length_c   1.000
_cell.angle_alpha   90.00
_cell.angle_beta   90.00
_cell.angle_gamma   90.00
#
_symmetry.space_group_name_H-M   'P 1'
#
loop_
_entity.id
_entity.type
_entity.pdbx_description
1 polymer ?
#
loop_
_entity_poly.entity_id
_entity_poly.type
_entity_poly.pdbx_seq_one_letter_code
_entity_poly.pdbx_strand_id
1 'polypeptide(L)'
;MSGKKSKSKGYRREREFAKLIQGERIPLSGAAGGKFANDVEGLGLKFEVKSRKDSFKTLYKWIEDEREKPDALALKADRKDWLVVMKLDRFIELMGGKENGVPNDRGND
;
A
#
# COMPACT_ATOMS: atom_id res chain seq x y z
N MET A 1 12.14 -3.69 -25.27
CA MET A 1 10.78 -3.85 -24.70
C MET A 1 10.73 -3.82 -23.15
N SER A 2 11.53 -2.99 -22.46
CA SER A 2 11.58 -2.97 -20.97
C SER A 2 10.44 -2.15 -20.32
N GLY A 3 10.03 -1.04 -20.96
CA GLY A 3 8.98 -0.16 -20.44
C GLY A 3 7.61 -0.81 -20.31
N LYS A 4 7.23 -1.69 -21.25
CA LYS A 4 5.93 -2.39 -21.23
C LYS A 4 5.80 -3.34 -20.03
N LYS A 5 6.87 -4.09 -19.71
CA LYS A 5 6.90 -5.00 -18.56
C LYS A 5 6.81 -4.25 -17.23
N SER A 6 7.55 -3.13 -17.10
CA SER A 6 7.50 -2.27 -15.91
C SER A 6 6.10 -1.68 -15.71
N LYS A 7 5.47 -1.18 -16.79
CA LYS A 7 4.11 -0.62 -16.76
C LYS A 7 3.06 -1.67 -16.36
N SER A 8 3.11 -2.87 -16.93
CA SER A 8 2.20 -3.95 -16.53
C SER A 8 2.36 -4.36 -15.06
N LYS A 9 3.59 -4.33 -14.54
CA LYS A 9 3.86 -4.60 -13.12
C LYS A 9 3.23 -3.53 -12.21
N GLY A 10 3.39 -2.25 -12.54
CA GLY A 10 2.75 -1.14 -11.81
C GLY A 10 1.24 -1.32 -11.76
N TYR A 11 0.62 -1.49 -12.94
CA TYR A 11 -0.81 -1.71 -13.06
C TYR A 11 -1.34 -2.92 -12.29
N ARG A 12 -0.57 -4.01 -12.17
CA ARG A 12 -0.95 -5.17 -11.35
C ARG A 12 -0.99 -4.80 -9.87
N ARG A 13 0.03 -4.08 -9.38
CA ARG A 13 0.12 -3.67 -7.97
C ARG A 13 -0.94 -2.63 -7.60
N GLU A 14 -1.24 -1.70 -8.48
CA GLU A 14 -2.32 -0.74 -8.28
C GLU A 14 -3.69 -1.43 -8.20
N ARG A 15 -3.95 -2.45 -9.05
CA ARG A 15 -5.21 -3.21 -9.01
C ARG A 15 -5.33 -4.07 -7.76
N GLU A 16 -4.23 -4.71 -7.37
CA GLU A 16 -4.14 -5.48 -6.14
C GLU A 16 -4.45 -4.60 -4.92
N PHE A 17 -3.79 -3.45 -4.82
CA PHE A 17 -4.02 -2.49 -3.73
C PHE A 17 -5.46 -1.97 -3.73
N ALA A 18 -5.99 -1.53 -4.87
CA ALA A 18 -7.38 -1.07 -4.99
C ALA A 18 -8.37 -2.15 -4.51
N LYS A 19 -8.16 -3.41 -4.90
CA LYS A 19 -9.01 -4.53 -4.45
C LYS A 19 -8.96 -4.71 -2.93
N LEU A 20 -7.78 -4.65 -2.32
CA LEU A 20 -7.60 -4.84 -0.88
C LEU A 20 -8.33 -3.77 -0.05
N ILE A 21 -8.35 -2.52 -0.53
CA ILE A 21 -9.02 -1.41 0.17
C ILE A 21 -10.46 -1.18 -0.29
N GLN A 22 -11.00 -2.04 -1.17
CA GLN A 22 -12.31 -1.86 -1.82
C GLN A 22 -12.46 -0.49 -2.51
N GLY A 23 -11.36 -0.03 -3.09
CA GLY A 23 -11.28 1.22 -3.85
C GLY A 23 -11.17 0.98 -5.36
N GLU A 24 -10.83 2.04 -6.07
CA GLU A 24 -10.75 2.05 -7.53
C GLU A 24 -9.41 2.62 -8.00
N ARG A 25 -8.93 2.11 -9.13
CA ARG A 25 -7.79 2.72 -9.81
C ARG A 25 -8.23 3.97 -10.55
N ILE A 26 -7.42 5.03 -10.46
CA ILE A 26 -7.65 6.25 -11.22
C ILE A 26 -7.21 6.03 -12.67
N PRO A 27 -8.10 6.22 -13.66
CA PRO A 27 -7.74 6.05 -15.06
C PRO A 27 -6.76 7.15 -15.50
N LEU A 28 -5.82 6.78 -16.37
CA LEU A 28 -4.80 7.70 -16.93
C LEU A 28 -3.88 8.35 -15.88
N SER A 29 -3.77 7.75 -14.69
CA SER A 29 -2.81 8.18 -13.67
C SER A 29 -1.38 8.26 -14.24
N GLY A 30 -0.69 9.35 -13.90
CA GLY A 30 0.67 9.63 -14.38
C GLY A 30 0.79 10.19 -15.81
N ALA A 31 -0.30 10.23 -16.60
CA ALA A 31 -0.30 10.79 -17.95
C ALA A 31 -1.09 12.11 -18.08
N ALA A 32 -2.26 12.19 -17.42
CA ALA A 32 -3.19 13.30 -17.61
C ALA A 32 -3.08 14.44 -16.57
N GLY A 33 -2.48 14.18 -15.40
CA GLY A 33 -2.38 15.16 -14.31
C GLY A 33 -3.73 15.62 -13.74
N GLY A 34 -3.71 16.64 -12.88
CA GLY A 34 -4.91 17.29 -12.33
C GLY A 34 -5.83 16.32 -11.57
N LYS A 35 -7.12 16.25 -11.94
CA LYS A 35 -8.10 15.35 -11.32
C LYS A 35 -7.79 13.85 -11.48
N PHE A 36 -6.89 13.50 -12.38
CA PHE A 36 -6.38 12.14 -12.59
C PHE A 36 -4.98 11.94 -11.95
N ALA A 37 -4.60 12.79 -10.99
CA ALA A 37 -3.42 12.58 -10.17
C ALA A 37 -3.67 11.47 -9.13
N ASN A 38 -2.62 10.74 -8.76
CA ASN A 38 -2.61 9.54 -7.91
C ASN A 38 -3.08 8.26 -8.63
N ASP A 39 -2.76 7.10 -8.06
CA ASP A 39 -2.97 5.80 -8.71
C ASP A 39 -4.28 5.13 -8.29
N VAL A 40 -4.68 5.29 -7.02
CA VAL A 40 -5.83 4.62 -6.41
C VAL A 40 -6.59 5.59 -5.51
N GLU A 41 -7.92 5.50 -5.50
CA GLU A 41 -8.80 6.20 -4.56
C GLU A 41 -9.67 5.18 -3.81
N GLY A 42 -9.82 5.36 -2.50
CA GLY A 42 -10.57 4.45 -1.64
C GLY A 42 -10.43 4.85 -0.18
N LEU A 43 -11.36 4.40 0.68
CA LEU A 43 -11.38 4.76 2.10
C LEU A 43 -11.35 6.28 2.36
N GLY A 44 -11.88 7.10 1.44
CA GLY A 44 -11.86 8.56 1.51
C GLY A 44 -10.48 9.20 1.26
N LEU A 45 -9.49 8.44 0.77
CA LEU A 45 -8.13 8.91 0.51
C LEU A 45 -7.70 8.64 -0.93
N LYS A 46 -6.66 9.38 -1.36
CA LYS A 46 -5.96 9.19 -2.63
C LYS A 46 -4.55 8.67 -2.37
N PHE A 47 -4.17 7.61 -3.09
CA PHE A 47 -2.92 6.89 -2.89
C PHE A 47 -2.05 6.89 -4.14
N GLU A 48 -0.77 7.17 -3.95
CA GLU A 48 0.29 6.86 -4.90
C GLU A 48 0.87 5.48 -4.55
N VAL A 49 0.88 4.54 -5.49
CA VAL A 49 1.28 3.14 -5.23
C VAL A 49 2.73 2.92 -5.64
N LYS A 50 3.60 2.65 -4.67
CA LYS A 50 5.01 2.30 -4.92
C LYS A 50 5.29 0.84 -4.57
N SER A 51 5.78 0.09 -5.56
CA SER A 51 6.33 -1.26 -5.37
C SER A 51 7.76 -1.31 -5.86
N ARG A 52 8.71 -1.62 -4.97
CA ARG A 52 10.15 -1.70 -5.25
C ARG A 52 10.74 -2.89 -4.51
N LYS A 53 11.70 -3.58 -5.13
CA LYS A 53 12.31 -4.78 -4.55
C LYS A 53 13.14 -4.45 -3.30
N ASP A 54 13.95 -3.39 -3.38
CA ASP A 54 14.98 -3.14 -2.36
C ASP A 54 14.84 -1.79 -1.64
N SER A 55 14.01 -0.87 -2.15
CA SER A 55 13.93 0.52 -1.64
C SER A 55 13.32 0.67 -0.24
N PHE A 56 12.54 -0.33 0.24
CA PHE A 56 11.81 -0.24 1.51
C PHE A 56 12.28 -1.25 2.56
N LYS A 57 13.41 -1.95 2.31
CA LYS A 57 13.91 -3.02 3.19
C LYS A 57 14.06 -2.59 4.65
N THR A 58 14.59 -1.41 4.89
CA THR A 58 14.81 -0.91 6.26
C THR A 58 13.50 -0.68 6.99
N LEU A 59 12.46 -0.18 6.31
CA LEU A 59 11.14 0.00 6.90
C LEU A 59 10.52 -1.34 7.29
N TYR A 60 10.62 -2.34 6.41
CA TYR A 60 10.17 -3.71 6.71
C TYR A 60 10.94 -4.31 7.90
N LYS A 61 12.27 -4.17 7.94
CA LYS A 61 13.07 -4.63 9.07
C LYS A 61 12.59 -4.03 10.41
N TRP A 62 12.26 -2.75 10.45
CA TRP A 62 11.82 -2.08 11.68
C TRP A 62 10.39 -2.45 12.08
N ILE A 63 9.45 -2.53 11.12
CA ILE A 63 8.05 -2.82 11.44
C ILE A 63 7.79 -4.31 11.70
N GLU A 64 8.66 -5.19 11.21
CA GLU A 64 8.60 -6.65 11.41
C GLU A 64 9.54 -7.12 12.52
N ASP A 65 10.08 -6.19 13.32
CA ASP A 65 10.93 -6.54 14.45
C ASP A 65 10.15 -7.41 15.45
N GLU A 66 10.54 -8.68 15.60
CA GLU A 66 9.84 -9.65 16.45
C GLU A 66 10.04 -9.41 17.96
N ARG A 67 11.05 -8.61 18.33
CA ARG A 67 11.30 -8.25 19.73
C ARG A 67 10.40 -7.10 20.15
N GLU A 68 10.34 -6.06 19.33
CA GLU A 68 9.60 -4.84 19.65
C GLU A 68 8.12 -4.92 19.22
N LYS A 69 7.81 -5.69 18.17
CA LYS A 69 6.47 -5.91 17.60
C LYS A 69 5.65 -4.63 17.43
N PRO A 70 6.18 -3.57 16.79
CA PRO A 70 5.47 -2.30 16.68
C PRO A 70 4.28 -2.38 15.72
N ASP A 71 3.15 -1.75 16.08
CA ASP A 71 1.99 -1.62 15.19
C ASP A 71 2.25 -0.65 14.01
N ALA A 72 3.12 0.35 14.23
CA ALA A 72 3.47 1.38 13.26
C ALA A 72 4.86 1.98 13.54
N LEU A 73 5.46 2.57 12.51
CA LEU A 73 6.66 3.40 12.59
C LEU A 73 6.27 4.87 12.48
N ALA A 74 6.79 5.70 13.39
CA ALA A 74 6.75 7.16 13.27
C ALA A 74 8.12 7.65 12.79
N LEU A 75 8.16 8.28 11.62
CA LEU A 75 9.38 8.70 10.93
C LEU A 75 9.39 10.21 10.77
N LYS A 76 10.54 10.84 11.02
CA LYS A 76 10.73 12.28 10.80
C LYS A 76 12.12 12.53 10.24
N ALA A 77 12.17 13.29 9.16
CA ALA A 77 13.40 13.92 8.68
C ALA A 77 13.44 15.38 9.16
N ASP A 78 14.64 15.95 9.20
CA ASP A 78 14.84 17.34 9.61
C ASP A 78 13.95 18.29 8.81
N ARG A 79 13.20 19.14 9.53
CA ARG A 79 12.28 20.14 8.96
C ARG A 79 11.22 19.55 8.02
N LYS A 80 10.87 18.28 8.19
CA LYS A 80 9.74 17.62 7.52
C LYS A 80 8.68 17.23 8.54
N ASP A 81 7.45 17.07 8.08
CA ASP A 81 6.36 16.54 8.90
C ASP A 81 6.62 15.08 9.27
N TRP A 82 5.95 14.62 10.33
CA TRP A 82 5.96 13.22 10.71
C TRP A 82 5.25 12.37 9.66
N LEU A 83 5.81 11.21 9.37
CA LEU A 83 5.19 10.16 8.57
C LEU A 83 4.89 8.98 9.47
N VAL A 84 3.69 8.41 9.33
CA VAL A 84 3.34 7.14 9.97
C VAL A 84 3.30 6.06 8.90
N VAL A 85 4.03 4.97 9.13
CA VAL A 85 4.06 3.79 8.27
C VAL A 85 3.53 2.61 9.06
N MET A 86 2.49 1.96 8.58
CA MET A 86 1.90 0.77 9.21
C MET A 86 1.56 -0.29 8.16
N LYS A 87 1.30 -1.53 8.61
CA LYS A 87 0.80 -2.59 7.73
C LYS A 87 -0.61 -2.26 7.24
N LEU A 88 -0.95 -2.71 6.04
CA LEU A 88 -2.24 -2.40 5.39
C LEU A 88 -3.43 -2.85 6.23
N ASP A 89 -3.37 -4.05 6.81
CA ASP A 89 -4.48 -4.61 7.58
C ASP A 89 -4.83 -3.74 8.79
N ARG A 90 -3.80 -3.27 9.52
CA ARG A 90 -3.97 -2.34 10.64
C ARG A 90 -4.56 -1.00 10.18
N PHE A 91 -4.14 -0.51 9.03
CA PHE A 91 -4.70 0.71 8.44
C PHE A 91 -6.19 0.53 8.09
N ILE A 92 -6.57 -0.57 7.46
CA ILE A 92 -7.97 -0.87 7.11
C ILE A 92 -8.84 -0.97 8.37
N GLU A 93 -8.35 -1.63 9.41
CA GLU A 93 -9.02 -1.73 10.71
C GLU A 93 -9.31 -0.34 11.30
N LEU A 94 -8.31 0.55 11.31
CA LEU A 94 -8.45 1.92 11.82
C LEU A 94 -9.43 2.77 10.99
N MET A 95 -9.56 2.49 9.69
CA MET A 95 -10.53 3.14 8.81
C MET A 95 -11.96 2.58 8.98
N GLY A 96 -12.18 1.69 9.96
CA GLY A 96 -13.48 1.06 10.22
C GLY A 96 -13.78 -0.13 9.30
N GLY A 97 -12.80 -0.60 8.53
CA GLY A 97 -12.91 -1.85 7.78
C GLY A 97 -12.91 -3.03 8.75
N LYS A 98 -13.87 -3.95 8.62
CA LYS A 98 -13.84 -5.21 9.37
C LYS A 98 -12.60 -6.01 8.95
N GLU A 99 -11.93 -6.69 9.89
CA GLU A 99 -10.91 -7.70 9.55
C GLU A 99 -11.50 -8.66 8.53
N ASN A 100 -10.99 -8.61 7.30
CA ASN A 100 -11.29 -9.63 6.32
C ASN A 100 -10.50 -10.86 6.76
N GLY A 101 -11.16 -11.76 7.49
CA GLY A 101 -10.68 -13.12 7.65
C GLY A 101 -10.49 -13.72 6.26
N VAL A 102 -9.25 -13.68 5.76
CA VAL A 102 -8.84 -14.49 4.62
C VAL A 102 -9.09 -15.93 5.07
N PRO A 103 -10.01 -16.68 4.45
CA PRO A 103 -10.17 -18.09 4.79
C PRO A 103 -8.81 -18.75 4.58
N ASN A 104 -8.29 -19.39 5.63
CA ASN A 104 -7.12 -20.23 5.51
C ASN A 104 -7.57 -21.48 4.75
N ASP A 105 -7.54 -21.41 3.42
CA ASP A 105 -7.70 -22.51 2.48
C ASP A 105 -6.45 -23.41 2.54
N ARG A 106 -6.26 -24.03 3.70
CA ARG A 106 -5.57 -25.31 3.84
C ARG A 106 -6.57 -26.27 4.46
N GLY A 107 -7.26 -26.99 3.57
CA GLY A 107 -8.05 -28.15 3.95
C GLY A 107 -7.20 -29.09 4.78
N ASN A 108 -7.79 -29.54 5.89
CA ASN A 108 -7.36 -30.72 6.59
C ASN A 108 -8.46 -31.76 6.38
N ASP A 109 -8.37 -32.45 5.24
CA ASP A 109 -8.91 -33.79 5.04
C ASP A 109 -7.75 -34.79 5.12
#